data_AF-A0A455WCJ0-F1
#
_entry.id   AF-A0A455WCJ0-F1
#
_cell.length_a   1.000
_cell.length_b   1.000
_cell.length_c   1.000
_cell.angle_alpha   90.00
_cell.angle_beta   90.00
_cell.angle_gamma   90.00
#
_symmetry.space_group_name_H-M   'P 1'
#
loop_
_entity.id
_entity.type
_entity.pdbx_description
1 polymer ?
#
loop_
_entity_poly.entity_id
_entity_poly.type
_entity_poly.pdbx_seq_one_letter_code
_entity_poly.pdbx_strand_id
1 'polypeptide(L)'
;MAVTEVCGDHWLASYRQLLTGHGLSPQNTLNSALAQDAGQRPALFSLAQVLARPELLENQLLEDYPDACHPRMHKARVSVLHQSLALQVIAPRVLQLFRDGVCAPLNPDRIFLCPLELADAPSRWVNLNDGQTPLAPEAFIEITADQMQAWYPVFRQSFGVSPGAYWSSVGLALGAPFSAVWNQVDPEALCALATSWLARFECEANRYIDWIPAEFSQQRCALPQRRGCCLKYLLPDGGYCGTCGIYRRDRMGSVRESASDKPLKTLSTTNSICKR
;
A
#
# COMPACT_ATOMS: atom_id res chain seq x y z
N MET A 1 -42.70 -4.77 2.40
CA MET A 1 -41.70 -3.77 2.84
C MET A 1 -40.56 -3.86 1.88
N ALA A 2 -40.31 -2.79 1.13
CA ALA A 2 -39.34 -2.75 0.05
C ALA A 2 -37.92 -2.83 0.62
N VAL A 3 -37.15 -3.80 0.11
CA VAL A 3 -35.70 -3.80 0.24
C VAL A 3 -35.21 -2.63 -0.60
N THR A 4 -34.85 -1.54 0.07
CA THR A 4 -34.08 -0.46 -0.54
C THR A 4 -32.78 -1.06 -1.07
N GLU A 5 -32.67 -1.17 -2.40
CA GLU A 5 -31.41 -1.35 -3.10
C GLU A 5 -30.43 -0.29 -2.59
N VAL A 6 -29.39 -0.75 -1.90
CA VAL A 6 -28.33 0.10 -1.38
C VAL A 6 -27.41 0.42 -2.55
N CYS A 7 -27.27 1.71 -2.87
CA CYS A 7 -26.42 2.29 -3.92
C CYS A 7 -24.93 1.82 -3.90
N GLY A 8 -24.52 1.08 -2.88
CA GLY A 8 -23.19 0.49 -2.72
C GLY A 8 -22.88 -0.72 -3.61
N ASP A 9 -23.85 -1.29 -4.33
CA ASP A 9 -23.61 -2.49 -5.15
C ASP A 9 -22.85 -2.19 -6.46
N HIS A 10 -22.96 -0.97 -7.00
CA HIS A 10 -22.52 -0.68 -8.37
C HIS A 10 -21.00 -0.77 -8.55
N TRP A 11 -20.19 -0.30 -7.59
CA TRP A 11 -18.73 -0.33 -7.71
C TRP A 11 -18.17 -1.75 -7.56
N LEU A 12 -18.73 -2.54 -6.64
CA LEU A 12 -18.32 -3.92 -6.40
C LEU A 12 -18.71 -4.80 -7.58
N ALA A 13 -19.91 -4.58 -8.12
CA ALA A 13 -20.35 -5.21 -9.36
C ALA A 13 -19.44 -4.81 -10.54
N SER A 14 -19.09 -3.52 -10.67
CA SER A 14 -18.18 -3.05 -11.72
C SER A 14 -16.80 -3.68 -11.62
N TYR A 15 -16.24 -3.80 -10.41
CA TYR A 15 -14.97 -4.48 -10.18
C TYR A 15 -15.05 -5.97 -10.57
N ARG A 16 -16.09 -6.67 -10.11
CA ARG A 16 -16.30 -8.08 -10.45
C ARG A 16 -16.47 -8.27 -11.96
N GLN A 17 -17.24 -7.40 -12.61
CA GLN A 17 -17.44 -7.41 -14.05
C GLN A 17 -16.11 -7.22 -14.80
N LEU A 18 -15.27 -6.26 -14.37
CA LEU A 18 -13.95 -6.05 -14.95
C LEU A 18 -13.09 -7.33 -14.87
N LEU A 19 -13.06 -7.99 -13.70
CA LEU A 19 -12.31 -9.23 -13.51
C LEU A 19 -12.84 -10.36 -14.41
N THR A 20 -14.16 -10.59 -14.40
CA THR A 20 -14.77 -11.65 -15.21
C THR A 20 -14.61 -11.42 -16.71
N GLY A 21 -14.65 -10.15 -17.16
CA GLY A 21 -14.44 -9.78 -18.55
C GLY A 21 -13.01 -10.09 -19.05
N HIS A 22 -12.06 -10.26 -18.13
CA HIS A 22 -10.68 -10.66 -18.41
C HIS A 22 -10.39 -12.12 -18.00
N GLY A 23 -11.42 -12.93 -17.76
CA GLY A 23 -11.28 -14.34 -17.41
C GLY A 23 -10.73 -14.61 -16.00
N LEU A 24 -10.72 -13.61 -15.13
CA LEU A 24 -10.26 -13.75 -13.74
C LEU A 24 -11.44 -14.13 -12.83
N SER A 25 -11.18 -15.02 -11.87
CA SER A 25 -12.13 -15.33 -10.79
C SER A 25 -11.90 -14.36 -9.63
N PRO A 26 -12.88 -13.48 -9.27
CA PRO A 26 -12.72 -12.55 -8.16
C PRO A 26 -12.31 -13.24 -6.86
N GLN A 27 -12.88 -14.40 -6.57
CA GLN A 27 -12.59 -15.16 -5.35
C GLN A 27 -11.14 -15.64 -5.32
N ASN A 28 -10.66 -16.23 -6.41
CA ASN A 28 -9.30 -16.79 -6.46
C ASN A 28 -8.25 -15.68 -6.45
N THR A 29 -8.48 -14.61 -7.22
CA THR A 29 -7.60 -13.45 -7.28
C THR A 29 -7.42 -12.80 -5.90
N LEU A 30 -8.52 -12.55 -5.18
CA LEU A 30 -8.46 -11.89 -3.88
C LEU A 30 -7.94 -12.82 -2.77
N ASN A 31 -8.22 -14.13 -2.83
CA ASN A 31 -7.66 -15.09 -1.89
C ASN A 31 -6.14 -15.17 -2.00
N SER A 32 -5.59 -15.19 -3.22
CA SER A 32 -4.13 -15.17 -3.42
C SER A 32 -3.48 -13.91 -2.85
N ALA A 33 -4.15 -12.76 -2.94
CA ALA A 33 -3.66 -11.51 -2.36
C ALA A 33 -3.78 -11.47 -0.82
N LEU A 34 -4.70 -12.24 -0.23
CA LEU A 34 -4.94 -12.33 1.21
C LEU A 34 -4.03 -13.32 1.94
N ALA A 35 -3.33 -14.22 1.23
CA ALA A 35 -2.49 -15.25 1.82
C ALA A 35 -1.23 -14.67 2.47
N GLN A 36 -1.38 -14.04 3.64
CA GLN A 36 -0.30 -13.69 4.55
C GLN A 36 -0.46 -14.51 5.83
N ASP A 37 0.56 -15.30 6.15
CA ASP A 37 0.58 -16.14 7.34
C ASP A 37 1.01 -15.30 8.55
N ALA A 38 0.07 -15.07 9.46
CA ALA A 38 0.34 -14.48 10.76
C ALA A 38 0.56 -15.62 11.76
N GLY A 39 1.77 -16.17 11.77
CA GLY A 39 2.21 -17.05 12.85
C GLY A 39 2.00 -16.38 14.22
N GLN A 40 1.82 -17.19 15.27
CA GLN A 40 1.76 -16.66 16.64
C GLN A 40 3.07 -15.97 16.97
N ARG A 41 3.02 -14.65 17.14
CA ARG A 41 4.17 -13.83 17.52
C ARG A 41 3.94 -13.17 18.87
N PRO A 42 5.01 -12.94 19.65
CA PRO A 42 4.91 -12.14 20.86
C PRO A 42 4.43 -10.73 20.49
N ALA A 43 3.50 -10.20 21.29
CA ALA A 43 2.96 -8.85 21.15
C ALA A 43 3.60 -7.94 22.19
N LEU A 44 4.00 -6.73 21.78
CA LEU A 44 4.52 -5.67 22.66
C LEU A 44 3.39 -4.75 23.12
N PHE A 45 2.86 -3.95 22.20
CA PHE A 45 1.85 -2.93 22.47
C PHE A 45 0.75 -3.01 21.41
N SER A 46 -0.50 -2.81 21.82
CA SER A 46 -1.59 -2.59 20.87
C SER A 46 -1.46 -1.21 20.21
N LEU A 47 -2.06 -1.05 19.02
CA LEU A 47 -2.15 0.24 18.35
C LEU A 47 -2.91 1.24 19.21
N ALA A 48 -3.96 0.80 19.92
CA ALA A 48 -4.66 1.65 20.90
C ALA A 48 -3.70 2.21 21.96
N GLN A 49 -2.84 1.37 22.53
CA GLN A 49 -1.84 1.80 23.51
C GLN A 49 -0.82 2.77 22.90
N VAL A 50 -0.34 2.51 21.68
CA VAL A 50 0.60 3.39 20.97
C VAL A 50 -0.03 4.75 20.65
N LEU A 51 -1.31 4.77 20.25
CA LEU A 51 -2.04 6.01 19.97
C LEU A 51 -2.28 6.83 21.24
N ALA A 52 -2.59 6.16 22.35
CA ALA A 52 -2.82 6.82 23.65
C ALA A 52 -1.52 7.27 24.34
N ARG A 53 -0.42 6.54 24.14
CA ARG A 53 0.90 6.76 24.75
C ARG A 53 2.00 6.65 23.69
N PRO A 54 2.20 7.70 22.87
CA PRO A 54 3.15 7.70 21.77
C PRO A 54 4.59 7.35 22.20
N GLU A 55 4.96 7.68 23.44
CA GLU A 55 6.27 7.36 24.03
C GLU A 55 6.60 5.86 24.03
N LEU A 56 5.59 4.97 24.04
CA LEU A 56 5.81 3.52 23.96
C LEU A 56 6.46 3.13 22.64
N LEU A 57 5.97 3.68 21.52
CA LEU A 57 6.53 3.40 20.21
C LEU A 57 7.90 4.07 20.06
N GLU A 58 8.06 5.29 20.55
CA GLU A 58 9.32 6.03 20.50
C GLU A 58 10.46 5.28 21.18
N ASN A 59 10.23 4.80 22.41
CA ASN A 59 11.22 4.03 23.15
C ASN A 59 11.55 2.71 22.44
N GLN A 60 10.53 1.99 21.98
CA GLN A 60 10.73 0.73 21.24
C GLN A 60 11.50 0.95 19.93
N LEU A 61 11.25 2.05 19.23
CA LEU A 61 11.94 2.37 17.98
C LEU A 61 13.44 2.59 18.20
N LEU A 62 13.81 3.27 19.30
CA LEU A 62 15.21 3.51 19.67
C LEU A 62 15.92 2.23 20.13
N GLU A 63 15.20 1.34 20.82
CA GLU A 63 15.71 0.01 21.18
C GLU A 63 15.96 -0.86 19.93
N ASP A 64 14.98 -0.91 19.02
CA ASP A 64 15.06 -1.70 17.79
C ASP A 64 16.09 -1.13 16.79
N TYR A 65 16.22 0.21 16.76
CA TYR A 65 17.02 0.95 15.78
C TYR A 65 17.79 2.10 16.46
N PRO A 66 19.01 1.86 16.96
CA PRO A 66 19.80 2.91 17.62
C PRO A 66 20.10 4.14 16.72
N ASP A 67 20.10 3.96 15.39
CA ASP A 67 20.26 5.06 14.41
C ASP A 67 19.04 5.99 14.34
N ALA A 68 17.89 5.57 14.87
CA ALA A 68 16.69 6.39 15.00
C ALA A 68 16.85 7.55 16.01
N CYS A 69 17.98 7.66 16.71
CA CYS A 69 18.32 8.88 17.44
C CYS A 69 18.50 10.10 16.51
N HIS A 70 18.79 9.88 15.22
CA HIS A 70 18.85 10.95 14.23
C HIS A 70 17.45 11.27 13.68
N PRO A 71 16.99 12.55 13.68
CA PRO A 71 15.62 12.91 13.28
C PRO A 71 15.19 12.44 11.89
N ARG A 72 16.14 12.37 10.94
CA ARG A 72 15.87 11.87 9.59
C ARG A 72 15.63 10.37 9.56
N MET A 73 16.42 9.61 10.33
CA MET A 73 16.31 8.15 10.40
C MET A 73 15.07 7.76 11.18
N HIS A 74 14.82 8.42 12.32
CA HIS A 74 13.58 8.32 13.08
C HIS A 74 12.33 8.38 12.19
N LYS A 75 12.15 9.50 11.49
CA LYS A 75 11.01 9.73 10.61
C LYS A 75 10.89 8.65 9.54
N ALA A 76 12.00 8.19 8.99
CA ALA A 76 12.00 7.17 7.96
C ALA A 76 11.55 5.81 8.53
N ARG A 77 12.06 5.41 9.70
CA ARG A 77 11.69 4.16 10.38
C ARG A 77 10.21 4.16 10.75
N VAL A 78 9.68 5.24 11.34
CA VAL A 78 8.24 5.31 11.65
C VAL A 78 7.39 5.35 10.38
N SER A 79 7.86 5.99 9.31
CA SER A 79 7.15 5.98 8.02
C SER A 79 7.06 4.57 7.42
N VAL A 80 8.11 3.75 7.56
CA VAL A 80 8.08 2.32 7.17
C VAL A 80 7.13 1.54 8.06
N LEU A 81 7.16 1.78 9.37
CA LEU A 81 6.28 1.09 10.30
C LEU A 81 4.80 1.40 10.03
N HIS A 82 4.48 2.67 9.72
CA HIS A 82 3.14 3.07 9.27
C HIS A 82 2.76 2.44 7.93
N GLN A 83 3.70 2.36 6.99
CA GLN A 83 3.43 1.68 5.72
C GLN A 83 3.14 0.19 5.94
N SER A 84 3.89 -0.48 6.82
CA SER A 84 3.62 -1.88 7.20
C SER A 84 2.24 -2.00 7.85
N LEU A 85 1.87 -1.10 8.77
CA LEU A 85 0.52 -1.05 9.34
C LEU A 85 -0.54 -0.97 8.23
N ALA A 86 -0.37 -0.05 7.28
CA ALA A 86 -1.33 0.10 6.20
C ALA A 86 -1.43 -1.16 5.32
N LEU A 87 -0.30 -1.69 4.84
CA LEU A 87 -0.30 -2.81 3.89
C LEU A 87 -0.64 -4.16 4.52
N GLN A 88 -0.49 -4.31 5.83
CA GLN A 88 -0.61 -5.62 6.49
C GLN A 88 -1.81 -5.69 7.43
N VAL A 89 -2.41 -4.54 7.75
CA VAL A 89 -3.59 -4.47 8.60
C VAL A 89 -4.77 -3.86 7.84
N ILE A 90 -4.59 -2.73 7.16
CA ILE A 90 -5.70 -2.07 6.44
C ILE A 90 -6.00 -2.81 5.12
N ALA A 91 -4.98 -3.08 4.31
CA ALA A 91 -5.16 -3.69 2.99
C ALA A 91 -5.91 -5.04 3.02
N PRO A 92 -5.63 -5.97 3.95
CA PRO A 92 -6.39 -7.21 4.04
C PRO A 92 -7.87 -7.00 4.32
N ARG A 93 -8.26 -5.96 5.08
CA ARG A 93 -9.69 -5.67 5.32
C ARG A 93 -10.40 -5.19 4.06
N VAL A 94 -9.71 -4.37 3.26
CA VAL A 94 -10.25 -3.90 1.99
C VAL A 94 -10.36 -5.05 0.98
N LEU A 95 -9.36 -5.92 0.93
CA LEU A 95 -9.41 -7.15 0.13
C LEU A 95 -10.56 -8.07 0.55
N GLN A 96 -10.77 -8.26 1.86
CA GLN A 96 -11.91 -9.00 2.42
C GLN A 96 -13.24 -8.38 2.02
N LEU A 97 -13.38 -7.06 2.11
CA LEU A 97 -14.59 -6.36 1.66
C LEU A 97 -14.91 -6.63 0.18
N PHE A 98 -13.91 -6.55 -0.70
CA PHE A 98 -14.10 -6.82 -2.12
C PHE A 98 -14.44 -8.29 -2.41
N ARG A 99 -13.94 -9.20 -1.58
CA ARG A 99 -14.20 -10.64 -1.71
C ARG A 99 -15.62 -10.96 -1.25
N ASP A 100 -15.91 -10.62 0.00
CA ASP A 100 -17.08 -11.10 0.73
C ASP A 100 -18.27 -10.13 0.66
N GLY A 101 -18.06 -8.89 0.21
CA GLY A 101 -19.06 -7.83 0.20
C GLY A 101 -19.30 -7.19 1.57
N VAL A 102 -18.69 -7.74 2.63
CA VAL A 102 -18.72 -7.25 4.00
C VAL A 102 -17.36 -7.42 4.64
N CYS A 103 -17.03 -6.59 5.63
CA CYS A 103 -15.80 -6.76 6.41
C CYS A 103 -15.97 -6.20 7.82
N ALA A 104 -15.38 -6.88 8.81
CA ALA A 104 -15.28 -6.33 10.15
C ALA A 104 -14.44 -5.03 10.15
N PRO A 105 -14.80 -4.04 11.00
CA PRO A 105 -13.99 -2.84 11.16
C PRO A 105 -12.63 -3.19 11.77
N LEU A 106 -11.69 -2.26 11.64
CA LEU A 106 -10.43 -2.35 12.38
C LEU A 106 -10.66 -2.01 13.86
N ASN A 107 -9.99 -2.78 14.71
CA ASN A 107 -9.98 -2.58 16.16
C ASN A 107 -8.54 -2.33 16.64
N PRO A 108 -8.20 -1.08 17.01
CA PRO A 108 -6.86 -0.73 17.50
C PRO A 108 -6.39 -1.54 18.71
N ASP A 109 -7.28 -2.05 19.55
CA ASP A 109 -6.93 -2.90 20.71
C ASP A 109 -6.50 -4.32 20.30
N ARG A 110 -6.69 -4.67 19.03
CA ARG A 110 -6.44 -6.01 18.48
C ARG A 110 -5.36 -6.02 17.41
N ILE A 111 -4.79 -4.85 17.14
CA ILE A 111 -3.64 -4.67 16.26
C ILE A 111 -2.42 -4.49 17.15
N PHE A 112 -1.45 -5.38 17.08
CA PHE A 112 -0.28 -5.38 17.96
C PHE A 112 1.01 -5.15 17.20
N LEU A 113 1.88 -4.33 17.78
CA LEU A 113 3.28 -4.23 17.41
C LEU A 113 4.02 -5.47 17.95
N CYS A 114 4.75 -6.17 17.09
CA CYS A 114 5.61 -7.29 17.45
C CYS A 114 7.06 -6.83 17.60
N PRO A 115 7.89 -7.46 18.45
CA PRO A 115 9.32 -7.18 18.53
C PRO A 115 10.01 -7.31 17.17
N LEU A 116 11.16 -6.64 17.01
CA LEU A 116 12.01 -6.88 15.86
C LEU A 116 12.64 -8.28 15.99
N GLU A 117 12.17 -9.25 15.20
CA GLU A 117 12.84 -10.56 15.10
C GLU A 117 14.11 -10.43 14.24
N LEU A 118 15.16 -11.16 14.62
CA LEU A 118 16.50 -11.11 13.99
C LEU A 118 16.53 -11.62 12.53
N ALA A 119 15.45 -12.20 12.00
CA ALA A 119 15.39 -12.69 10.62
C ALA A 119 13.98 -12.61 10.00
N ASP A 120 13.91 -12.05 8.79
CA ASP A 120 12.89 -12.21 7.73
C ASP A 120 11.38 -12.06 8.05
N ALA A 121 10.99 -11.51 9.20
CA ALA A 121 9.57 -11.27 9.48
C ALA A 121 8.98 -10.18 8.55
N PRO A 122 7.96 -10.49 7.71
CA PRO A 122 7.42 -9.55 6.72
C PRO A 122 6.63 -8.37 7.33
N SER A 123 6.18 -8.50 8.58
CA SER A 123 5.40 -7.50 9.34
C SER A 123 5.96 -7.26 10.72
N ARG A 124 5.86 -6.01 11.18
CA ARG A 124 5.89 -5.70 12.61
C ARG A 124 4.50 -5.53 13.24
N TRP A 125 3.44 -5.67 12.45
CA TRP A 125 2.06 -5.59 12.92
C TRP A 125 1.34 -6.93 12.75
N VAL A 126 0.66 -7.37 13.80
CA VAL A 126 -0.25 -8.52 13.77
C VAL A 126 -1.65 -8.04 14.13
N ASN A 127 -2.64 -8.45 13.34
CA ASN A 127 -4.04 -8.17 13.61
C ASN A 127 -4.72 -9.45 14.09
N LEU A 128 -5.14 -9.47 15.36
CA LEU A 128 -5.86 -10.60 15.92
C LEU A 128 -7.34 -10.49 15.57
N ASN A 129 -7.94 -11.60 15.13
CA ASN A 129 -9.38 -11.65 14.97
C ASN A 129 -10.05 -11.38 16.33
N ASP A 130 -11.10 -10.57 16.31
CA ASP A 130 -11.80 -10.08 17.48
C ASP A 130 -13.31 -10.30 17.41
N GLY A 131 -13.77 -11.01 16.38
CA GLY A 131 -15.17 -11.40 16.22
C GLY A 131 -16.12 -10.22 16.04
N GLN A 132 -15.61 -9.03 15.65
CA GLN A 132 -16.46 -7.87 15.38
C GLN A 132 -17.47 -8.18 14.28
N THR A 133 -18.66 -7.61 14.43
CA THR A 133 -19.73 -7.75 13.44
C THR A 133 -19.27 -7.19 12.09
N PRO A 134 -19.35 -7.97 11.00
CA PRO A 134 -19.04 -7.47 9.67
C PRO A 134 -19.95 -6.29 9.28
N LEU A 135 -19.35 -5.27 8.66
CA LEU A 135 -20.03 -4.10 8.17
C LEU A 135 -20.35 -4.25 6.68
N ALA A 136 -21.49 -3.69 6.28
CA ALA A 136 -21.78 -3.41 4.88
C ALA A 136 -20.81 -2.36 4.32
N PRO A 137 -20.64 -2.28 2.98
CA PRO A 137 -19.62 -1.43 2.37
C PRO A 137 -19.59 0.03 2.82
N GLU A 138 -20.75 0.67 2.96
CA GLU A 138 -20.79 2.12 3.22
C GLU A 138 -20.39 2.42 4.65
N ALA A 139 -20.91 1.65 5.61
CA ALA A 139 -20.48 1.70 6.99
C ALA A 139 -18.99 1.37 7.13
N PHE A 140 -18.46 0.43 6.33
CA PHE A 140 -17.03 0.13 6.31
C PHE A 140 -16.20 1.33 5.81
N ILE A 141 -16.62 1.97 4.72
CA ILE A 141 -15.92 3.14 4.14
C ILE A 141 -15.89 4.29 5.15
N GLU A 142 -17.05 4.64 5.72
CA GLU A 142 -17.19 5.72 6.70
C GLU A 142 -16.31 5.47 7.93
N ILE A 143 -16.47 4.30 8.58
CA ILE A 143 -15.71 3.96 9.79
C ILE A 143 -14.22 3.89 9.51
N THR A 144 -13.81 3.36 8.36
CA THR A 144 -12.39 3.30 7.99
C THR A 144 -11.83 4.71 7.78
N ALA A 145 -12.55 5.59 7.07
CA ALA A 145 -12.12 6.97 6.86
C ALA A 145 -11.96 7.71 8.20
N ASP A 146 -12.94 7.62 9.09
CA ASP A 146 -12.91 8.23 10.42
C ASP A 146 -11.73 7.74 11.25
N GLN A 147 -11.47 6.43 11.25
CA GLN A 147 -10.33 5.87 11.97
C GLN A 147 -9.00 6.38 11.40
N MET A 148 -8.83 6.43 10.08
CA MET A 148 -7.59 6.93 9.47
C MET A 148 -7.37 8.42 9.80
N GLN A 149 -8.44 9.20 9.88
CA GLN A 149 -8.38 10.59 10.33
C GLN A 149 -8.05 10.70 11.82
N ALA A 150 -8.62 9.84 12.66
CA ALA A 150 -8.36 9.83 14.10
C ALA A 150 -6.91 9.46 14.44
N TRP A 151 -6.28 8.55 13.69
CA TRP A 151 -4.88 8.17 13.92
C TRP A 151 -3.89 9.23 13.42
N TYR A 152 -4.26 9.98 12.39
CA TYR A 152 -3.36 10.90 11.69
C TYR A 152 -2.68 11.95 12.59
N PRO A 153 -3.37 12.65 13.53
CA PRO A 153 -2.74 13.61 14.42
C PRO A 153 -1.57 13.02 15.22
N VAL A 154 -1.71 11.80 15.74
CA VAL A 154 -0.63 11.14 16.51
C VAL A 154 0.56 10.85 15.61
N PHE A 155 0.34 10.23 14.45
CA PHE A 155 1.43 9.97 13.50
C PHE A 155 2.12 11.24 13.01
N ARG A 156 1.36 12.32 12.83
CA ARG A 156 1.88 13.59 12.35
C ARG A 156 2.67 14.35 13.41
N GLN A 157 2.09 14.49 14.60
CA GLN A 157 2.56 15.38 15.65
C GLN A 157 3.56 14.69 16.58
N SER A 158 3.25 13.45 16.99
CA SER A 158 4.10 12.70 17.91
C SER A 158 5.26 12.01 17.18
N PHE A 159 4.99 11.40 16.02
CA PHE A 159 6.00 10.61 15.30
C PHE A 159 6.66 11.33 14.11
N GLY A 160 6.25 12.55 13.80
CA GLY A 160 6.85 13.36 12.72
C GLY A 160 6.63 12.84 11.29
N VAL A 161 5.70 11.88 11.09
CA VAL A 161 5.37 11.35 9.76
C VAL A 161 4.84 12.48 8.89
N SER A 162 5.31 12.57 7.64
CA SER A 162 4.80 13.60 6.72
C SER A 162 3.38 13.25 6.26
N PRO A 163 2.54 14.26 5.90
CA PRO A 163 1.22 14.00 5.34
C PRO A 163 1.30 13.05 4.13
N GLY A 164 2.28 13.27 3.24
CA GLY A 164 2.51 12.40 2.08
C GLY A 164 2.90 10.98 2.45
N ALA A 165 3.74 10.76 3.46
CA ALA A 165 4.10 9.40 3.88
C ALA A 165 2.90 8.67 4.51
N TYR A 166 2.11 9.38 5.32
CA TYR A 166 0.93 8.83 5.99
C TYR A 166 -0.16 8.47 4.98
N TRP A 167 -0.69 9.48 4.27
CA TRP A 167 -1.87 9.36 3.43
C TRP A 167 -1.61 8.55 2.16
N SER A 168 -0.40 8.58 1.59
CA SER A 168 -0.11 7.69 0.46
C SER A 168 0.02 6.23 0.86
N SER A 169 0.39 5.92 2.11
CA SER A 169 0.40 4.53 2.61
C SER A 169 -1.03 4.04 2.86
N VAL A 170 -1.89 4.89 3.43
CA VAL A 170 -3.33 4.62 3.55
C VAL A 170 -3.94 4.40 2.16
N GLY A 171 -3.69 5.29 1.21
CA GLY A 171 -4.19 5.18 -0.16
C GLY A 171 -3.72 3.90 -0.88
N LEU A 172 -2.49 3.45 -0.65
CA LEU A 172 -2.02 2.16 -1.16
C LEU A 172 -2.84 1.00 -0.59
N ALA A 173 -3.09 1.02 0.72
CA ALA A 173 -3.83 -0.04 1.38
C ALA A 173 -5.30 -0.07 0.94
N LEU A 174 -5.94 1.09 0.84
CA LEU A 174 -7.29 1.24 0.30
C LEU A 174 -7.36 0.82 -1.18
N GLY A 175 -6.26 0.95 -1.92
CA GLY A 175 -6.15 0.53 -3.31
C GLY A 175 -5.73 -0.94 -3.53
N ALA A 176 -5.57 -1.73 -2.47
CA ALA A 176 -5.00 -3.09 -2.56
C ALA A 176 -5.73 -4.04 -3.54
N PRO A 177 -7.08 -4.05 -3.65
CA PRO A 177 -7.77 -4.88 -4.63
C PRO A 177 -7.39 -4.58 -6.08
N PHE A 178 -7.03 -3.33 -6.38
CA PHE A 178 -6.60 -2.90 -7.71
C PHE A 178 -5.12 -3.28 -7.93
N SER A 179 -4.28 -3.20 -6.90
CA SER A 179 -2.91 -3.70 -6.95
C SER A 179 -2.83 -5.21 -7.19
N ALA A 180 -3.81 -5.99 -6.71
CA ALA A 180 -3.83 -7.44 -6.91
C ALA A 180 -3.96 -7.86 -8.39
N VAL A 181 -4.48 -6.98 -9.25
CA VAL A 181 -4.77 -7.24 -10.67
C VAL A 181 -4.10 -6.25 -11.61
N TRP A 182 -3.10 -5.51 -11.10
CA TRP A 182 -2.47 -4.36 -11.74
C TRP A 182 -2.03 -4.58 -13.20
N ASN A 183 -1.68 -5.80 -13.59
CA ASN A 183 -1.19 -6.16 -14.92
C ASN A 183 -2.01 -7.27 -15.61
N GLN A 184 -3.22 -7.55 -15.12
CA GLN A 184 -4.07 -8.66 -15.59
C GLN A 184 -5.37 -8.19 -16.25
N VAL A 185 -5.69 -6.90 -16.17
CA VAL A 185 -6.91 -6.30 -16.71
C VAL A 185 -6.61 -5.00 -17.43
N ASP A 186 -7.60 -4.46 -18.16
CA ASP A 186 -7.52 -3.15 -18.80
C ASP A 186 -7.08 -2.05 -17.80
N PRO A 187 -5.91 -1.41 -18.01
CA PRO A 187 -5.36 -0.44 -17.07
C PRO A 187 -6.21 0.82 -16.89
N GLU A 188 -6.83 1.32 -17.96
CA GLU A 188 -7.63 2.54 -17.92
C GLU A 188 -8.90 2.32 -17.09
N ALA A 189 -9.62 1.22 -17.35
CA ALA A 189 -10.79 0.84 -16.56
C ALA A 189 -10.43 0.61 -15.09
N LEU A 190 -9.29 -0.06 -14.84
CA LEU A 190 -8.83 -0.32 -13.47
C LEU A 190 -8.46 0.98 -12.73
N CYS A 191 -7.76 1.91 -13.40
CA CYS A 191 -7.42 3.22 -12.82
C CYS A 191 -8.67 4.06 -12.53
N ALA A 192 -9.67 4.03 -13.42
CA ALA A 192 -10.92 4.76 -13.23
C ALA A 192 -11.71 4.22 -12.01
N LEU A 193 -11.79 2.90 -11.86
CA LEU A 193 -12.42 2.27 -10.70
C LEU A 193 -11.66 2.56 -9.41
N ALA A 194 -10.33 2.45 -9.43
CA ALA A 194 -9.49 2.73 -8.25
C ALA A 194 -9.62 4.19 -7.79
N THR A 195 -9.64 5.13 -8.74
CA THR A 195 -9.82 6.56 -8.47
C THR A 195 -11.21 6.83 -7.88
N SER A 196 -12.25 6.25 -8.49
CA SER A 196 -13.63 6.42 -8.02
C SER A 196 -13.83 5.82 -6.63
N TRP A 197 -13.21 4.65 -6.36
CA TRP A 197 -13.21 4.00 -5.06
C TRP A 197 -12.55 4.87 -3.98
N LEU A 198 -11.34 5.37 -4.23
CA LEU A 198 -10.62 6.20 -3.26
C LEU A 198 -11.34 7.53 -2.97
N ALA A 199 -12.08 8.07 -3.94
CA ALA A 199 -12.87 9.29 -3.75
C ALA A 199 -14.05 9.13 -2.78
N ARG A 200 -14.41 7.89 -2.42
CA ARG A 200 -15.51 7.61 -1.47
C ARG A 200 -15.11 7.80 -0.01
N PHE A 201 -13.82 7.76 0.28
CA PHE A 201 -13.33 7.96 1.65
C PHE A 201 -13.21 9.45 1.91
N GLU A 202 -13.88 9.94 2.95
CA GLU A 202 -13.75 11.32 3.42
C GLU A 202 -12.41 11.49 4.18
N CYS A 203 -11.29 11.33 3.48
CA CYS A 203 -9.96 11.53 4.01
C CYS A 203 -8.98 11.98 2.92
N GLU A 204 -7.77 12.40 3.31
CA GLU A 204 -6.79 12.95 2.35
C GLU A 204 -6.09 11.88 1.48
N ALA A 205 -6.40 10.59 1.62
CA ALA A 205 -5.70 9.52 0.90
C ALA A 205 -5.69 9.73 -0.62
N ASN A 206 -6.84 10.09 -1.22
CA ASN A 206 -6.99 10.40 -2.66
C ASN A 206 -6.02 11.49 -3.12
N ARG A 207 -5.76 12.53 -2.30
CA ARG A 207 -4.86 13.62 -2.67
C ARG A 207 -3.41 13.17 -2.86
N TYR A 208 -3.01 12.10 -2.18
CA TYR A 208 -1.62 11.64 -2.10
C TYR A 208 -1.32 10.37 -2.91
N ILE A 209 -2.30 9.84 -3.64
CA ILE A 209 -2.12 8.70 -4.53
C ILE A 209 -2.91 8.87 -5.81
N ASP A 210 -2.25 8.70 -6.95
CA ASP A 210 -2.90 8.61 -8.25
C ASP A 210 -2.83 7.18 -8.76
N TRP A 211 -3.81 6.77 -9.57
CA TRP A 211 -3.72 5.54 -10.36
C TRP A 211 -3.50 5.91 -11.81
N ILE A 212 -2.41 5.42 -12.38
CA ILE A 212 -2.03 5.75 -13.75
C ILE A 212 -1.86 4.49 -14.60
N PRO A 213 -2.33 4.50 -15.86
CA PRO A 213 -1.91 3.50 -16.82
C PRO A 213 -0.41 3.70 -17.12
N ALA A 214 0.31 2.61 -17.26
CA ALA A 214 1.73 2.57 -17.55
C ALA A 214 2.05 1.35 -18.42
N GLU A 215 3.21 1.37 -19.06
CA GLU A 215 3.72 0.26 -19.85
C GLU A 215 5.14 -0.08 -19.39
N PHE A 216 5.38 -1.36 -19.06
CA PHE A 216 6.70 -1.87 -18.71
C PHE A 216 6.99 -3.09 -19.55
N SER A 217 8.08 -3.07 -20.31
CA SER A 217 8.50 -4.21 -21.14
C SER A 217 7.35 -4.72 -22.02
N GLN A 218 6.63 -3.81 -22.68
CA GLN A 218 5.44 -4.09 -23.52
C GLN A 218 4.20 -4.62 -22.78
N GLN A 219 4.25 -4.74 -21.45
CA GLN A 219 3.09 -5.07 -20.63
C GLN A 219 2.41 -3.79 -20.15
N ARG A 220 1.15 -3.59 -20.57
CA ARG A 220 0.29 -2.53 -20.05
C ARG A 220 -0.18 -2.88 -18.65
N CYS A 221 -0.20 -1.89 -17.77
CA CYS A 221 -0.55 -2.08 -16.37
C CYS A 221 -1.08 -0.79 -15.72
N ALA A 222 -1.80 -0.93 -14.61
CA ALA A 222 -2.24 0.18 -13.77
C ALA A 222 -1.38 0.23 -12.52
N LEU A 223 -0.71 1.36 -12.27
CA LEU A 223 0.15 1.49 -11.09
C LEU A 223 -0.33 2.59 -10.15
N PRO A 224 -0.31 2.34 -8.83
CA PRO A 224 -0.43 3.40 -7.85
C PRO A 224 0.84 4.25 -7.83
N GLN A 225 0.66 5.56 -8.01
CA GLN A 225 1.69 6.57 -7.94
C GLN A 225 1.51 7.41 -6.67
N ARG A 226 2.46 7.30 -5.75
CA ARG A 226 2.43 8.06 -4.49
C ARG A 226 3.02 9.45 -4.67
N ARG A 227 2.36 10.46 -4.09
CA ARG A 227 2.87 11.83 -3.96
C ARG A 227 3.53 12.01 -2.59
N GLY A 228 4.82 12.35 -2.56
CA GLY A 228 5.52 12.70 -1.31
C GLY A 228 5.96 11.52 -0.42
N CYS A 229 6.24 10.34 -0.99
CA CYS A 229 6.83 9.21 -0.27
C CYS A 229 8.32 9.45 0.06
N CYS A 230 8.72 9.30 1.33
CA CYS A 230 10.05 9.61 1.85
C CYS A 230 11.01 8.41 1.96
N LEU A 231 10.61 7.22 1.49
CA LEU A 231 11.37 5.98 1.69
C LEU A 231 12.72 5.92 0.94
N LYS A 232 13.03 6.91 0.09
CA LYS A 232 14.33 7.04 -0.59
C LYS A 232 15.52 6.89 0.37
N TYR A 233 15.35 7.31 1.62
CA TYR A 233 16.44 7.35 2.61
C TYR A 233 16.75 6.02 3.29
N LEU A 234 15.88 5.00 3.16
CA LEU A 234 16.10 3.66 3.72
C LEU A 234 16.40 2.61 2.66
N LEU A 235 16.43 3.00 1.38
CA LEU A 235 16.76 2.09 0.30
C LEU A 235 18.29 1.97 0.17
N PRO A 236 18.83 0.74 -0.05
CA PRO A 236 20.22 0.57 -0.42
C PRO A 236 20.56 1.53 -1.57
N ASP A 237 21.72 2.19 -1.47
CA ASP A 237 22.22 3.16 -2.44
C ASP A 237 21.33 4.40 -2.70
N GLY A 238 20.34 4.67 -1.84
CA GLY A 238 19.43 5.80 -2.02
C GLY A 238 18.47 5.63 -3.20
N GLY A 239 18.14 4.38 -3.55
CA GLY A 239 17.23 4.00 -4.64
C GLY A 239 15.78 4.46 -4.45
N TYR A 240 14.87 3.94 -5.28
CA TYR A 240 13.45 4.33 -5.30
C TYR A 240 12.53 3.11 -5.16
N CYS A 241 11.46 3.25 -4.36
CA CYS A 241 10.42 2.22 -4.30
C CYS A 241 9.58 2.21 -5.59
N GLY A 242 9.06 1.05 -6.00
CA GLY A 242 8.32 0.85 -7.25
C GLY A 242 7.17 1.85 -7.50
N THR A 243 6.58 2.40 -6.43
CA THR A 243 5.44 3.34 -6.42
C THR A 243 5.82 4.83 -6.29
N CYS A 244 7.12 5.17 -6.37
CA CYS A 244 7.59 6.54 -6.17
C CYS A 244 7.29 7.45 -7.39
N GLY A 245 6.56 8.53 -7.20
CA GLY A 245 6.22 9.49 -8.27
C GLY A 245 7.39 10.33 -8.82
N ILE A 246 8.56 10.34 -8.15
CA ILE A 246 9.72 11.17 -8.54
C ILE A 246 10.28 10.76 -9.91
N TYR A 247 10.19 9.47 -10.29
CA TYR A 247 10.83 8.95 -11.50
C TYR A 247 9.87 8.62 -12.67
N ARG A 248 8.71 9.30 -12.80
CA ARG A 248 7.95 9.26 -14.08
C ARG A 248 8.78 9.84 -15.23
N ARG A 249 9.53 10.93 -14.97
CA ARG A 249 10.30 11.64 -16.01
C ARG A 249 11.44 10.79 -16.55
N ASP A 250 12.19 10.17 -15.65
CA ASP A 250 13.40 9.43 -16.01
C ASP A 250 13.07 7.99 -16.47
N ARG A 251 12.02 7.33 -15.94
CA ARG A 251 11.54 6.02 -16.44
C ARG A 251 10.92 6.11 -17.85
N MET A 252 10.24 7.21 -18.18
CA MET A 252 9.74 7.43 -19.55
C MET A 252 10.84 7.95 -20.50
N GLY A 253 11.92 8.54 -19.98
CA GLY A 253 13.08 8.97 -20.75
C GLY A 253 13.94 7.79 -21.23
N SER A 254 14.23 6.83 -20.34
CA SER A 254 15.07 5.67 -20.67
C SER A 254 14.44 4.72 -21.69
N VAL A 255 13.10 4.63 -21.74
CA VAL A 255 12.38 3.84 -22.77
C VAL A 255 12.51 4.48 -24.16
N ARG A 256 12.58 5.82 -24.24
CA ARG A 256 12.78 6.54 -25.50
C ARG A 256 14.21 6.43 -26.03
N GLU A 257 15.22 6.39 -25.16
CA GLU A 257 16.62 6.21 -25.56
C GLU A 257 16.89 4.77 -26.05
N SER A 258 16.32 3.75 -25.40
CA SER A 258 16.46 2.35 -25.85
C SER A 258 15.74 2.01 -27.16
N ALA A 259 14.78 2.84 -27.59
CA ALA A 259 14.06 2.69 -28.86
C ALA A 259 14.70 3.49 -30.00
N SER A 260 15.62 4.42 -29.71
CA SER A 260 16.24 5.29 -30.70
C SER A 260 17.65 4.87 -31.12
N ASP A 261 18.23 3.84 -30.51
CA ASP A 261 19.58 3.36 -30.83
C ASP A 261 19.54 1.96 -31.45
N LYS A 262 19.12 1.90 -32.71
CA LYS A 262 19.62 0.89 -33.64
C LYS A 262 20.16 1.58 -34.89
N PRO A 263 21.48 1.81 -34.97
CA PRO A 263 22.17 1.74 -36.24
C PRO A 263 22.55 0.28 -36.51
N LEU A 264 22.11 -0.23 -37.68
CA LEU A 264 22.77 -1.34 -38.35
C LEU A 264 24.29 -1.05 -38.40
N LYS A 265 25.12 -1.91 -37.81
CA LYS A 265 26.50 -2.11 -38.27
C LYS A 265 26.87 -3.60 -38.21
N THR A 266 26.86 -4.18 -39.40
CA THR A 266 27.91 -5.00 -40.00
C THR A 266 29.02 -5.55 -39.09
N LEU A 267 29.21 -6.87 -39.20
CA LEU A 267 30.41 -7.64 -38.85
C LEU A 267 31.70 -6.95 -39.30
N SER A 268 32.66 -6.76 -38.37
CA SER A 268 34.10 -6.96 -38.63
C SER A 268 34.94 -6.86 -37.34
N THR A 269 35.53 -8.00 -36.99
CA THR A 269 36.86 -8.29 -36.40
C THR A 269 37.61 -7.35 -35.43
N THR A 270 38.26 -8.06 -34.48
CA THR A 270 39.57 -7.86 -33.82
C THR A 270 39.69 -7.05 -32.52
N ASN A 271 40.22 -7.75 -31.48
CA ASN A 271 41.26 -7.41 -30.49
C ASN A 271 41.16 -6.03 -29.80
N SER A 272 41.35 -5.82 -28.48
CA SER A 272 42.29 -6.42 -27.54
C SER A 272 42.20 -5.67 -26.19
N ILE A 273 42.46 -6.38 -25.08
CA ILE A 273 43.26 -5.95 -23.90
C ILE A 273 42.74 -4.85 -22.94
N CYS A 274 42.24 -5.32 -21.78
CA CYS A 274 42.76 -5.16 -20.40
C CYS A 274 43.29 -3.81 -19.81
N LYS A 275 42.81 -3.55 -18.57
CA LYS A 275 43.45 -2.91 -17.39
C LYS A 275 43.65 -1.37 -17.44
N ARG A 276 43.39 -0.60 -16.38
CA ARG A 276 43.52 -0.86 -14.93
C ARG A 276 42.33 -0.33 -14.15
#